data_AF-A0A357ELL6-F1
#
_entry.id   AF-A0A357ELL6-F1
#
_cell.length_a   1.000
_cell.length_b   1.000
_cell.length_c   1.000
_cell.angle_alpha   90.00
_cell.angle_beta   90.00
_cell.angle_gamma   90.00
#
_symmetry.space_group_name_H-M   'P 1'
#
loop_
_entity.id
_entity.type
_entity.pdbx_description
1 polymer ?
#
loop_
_entity_poly.entity_id
_entity_poly.type
_entity_poly.pdbx_seq_one_letter_code
_entity_poly.pdbx_strand_id
1 'polypeptide(L)'
;MNKLVITNVSTYKAIAIGAHREMTELLNSGRRPKEDGTPGWIITFDPEQKCFKQAMIAIVFTSMWLEALMHLLIVSKHGVDKFKEYDFKSYEEKLRLLGCTDQSLLHSAERFRKSRKELVHEKAFFDSGEMKTVQAEADNAYKLLSAIDSVFPS
;
A
#
# COMPACT_ATOMS: atom_id res chain seq x y z
N MET A 1 30.41 8.58 16.48
CA MET A 1 29.79 8.89 15.17
C MET A 1 28.52 8.05 15.04
N ASN A 2 27.34 8.66 15.06
CA ASN A 2 26.09 7.96 14.72
C ASN A 2 26.14 7.64 13.22
N LYS A 3 26.28 6.37 12.87
CA LYS A 3 26.16 5.90 11.49
C LYS A 3 24.74 6.19 11.03
N LEU A 4 24.58 6.89 9.91
CA LEU A 4 23.28 7.00 9.23
C LEU A 4 22.91 5.59 8.75
N VAL A 5 22.09 4.88 9.52
CA VAL A 5 21.56 3.58 9.14
C VAL A 5 20.32 3.84 8.28
N ILE A 6 20.51 3.95 6.97
CA ILE A 6 19.40 3.92 6.02
C ILE A 6 18.98 2.46 5.90
N THR A 7 17.84 2.11 6.50
CA THR A 7 17.26 0.78 6.33
C THR A 7 16.39 0.77 5.08
N ASN A 8 16.39 -0.34 4.35
CA ASN A 8 15.51 -0.52 3.19
C ASN A 8 14.04 -0.26 3.55
N VAL A 9 13.63 -0.53 4.80
CA VAL A 9 12.28 -0.24 5.33
C VAL A 9 11.95 1.26 5.21
N SER A 10 12.81 2.13 5.72
CA SER A 10 12.59 3.58 5.65
C SER A 10 12.50 4.10 4.21
N THR A 11 13.35 3.57 3.31
CA THR A 11 13.33 3.92 1.89
C THR A 11 12.05 3.45 1.20
N TYR A 12 11.61 2.21 1.42
CA TYR A 12 10.38 1.69 0.82
C TYR A 12 9.15 2.47 1.27
N LYS A 13 9.10 2.82 2.56
CA LYS A 13 8.06 3.68 3.11
C LYS A 13 8.02 5.03 2.42
N ALA A 14 9.18 5.70 2.29
CA ALA A 14 9.27 7.01 1.65
C ALA A 14 8.83 6.97 0.18
N ILE A 15 9.19 5.91 -0.57
CA ILE A 15 8.75 5.71 -1.95
C ILE A 15 7.24 5.50 -2.02
N ALA A 16 6.68 4.64 -1.16
CA ALA A 16 5.24 4.38 -1.12
C ALA A 16 4.42 5.66 -0.85
N ILE A 17 4.84 6.45 0.15
CA ILE A 17 4.22 7.73 0.50
C ILE A 17 4.37 8.75 -0.64
N GLY A 18 5.57 8.87 -1.22
CA GLY A 18 5.84 9.79 -2.32
C GLY A 18 4.96 9.50 -3.54
N ALA A 19 4.86 8.23 -3.92
CA ALA A 19 4.03 7.79 -5.03
C ALA A 19 2.53 8.00 -4.77
N HIS A 20 2.04 7.72 -3.55
CA HIS A 20 0.64 7.99 -3.18
C HIS A 20 0.30 9.49 -3.25
N ARG A 21 1.21 10.34 -2.77
CA ARG A 21 1.06 11.80 -2.87
C ARG A 21 1.00 12.25 -4.33
N GLU A 22 1.94 11.81 -5.16
CA GLU A 22 1.98 12.18 -6.58
C GLU A 22 0.73 11.69 -7.34
N MET A 23 0.27 10.46 -7.05
CA MET A 23 -1.00 9.95 -7.58
C MET A 23 -2.17 10.88 -7.24
N THR A 24 -2.25 11.33 -5.99
CA THR A 24 -3.31 12.22 -5.49
C THR A 24 -3.26 13.59 -6.17
N GLU A 25 -2.06 14.15 -6.33
CA GLU A 25 -1.83 15.41 -7.04
C GLU A 25 -2.25 15.31 -8.51
N LEU A 26 -1.85 14.24 -9.20
CA LEU A 26 -2.23 13.98 -10.60
C LEU A 26 -3.75 13.85 -10.74
N LEU A 27 -4.41 13.11 -9.83
CA LEU A 27 -5.86 12.91 -9.84
C LEU A 27 -6.62 14.22 -9.61
N ASN A 28 -6.10 15.09 -8.75
CA ASN A 28 -6.67 16.41 -8.49
C ASN A 28 -6.44 17.37 -9.66
N SER A 29 -5.23 17.41 -10.24
CA SER A 29 -4.93 18.26 -11.40
C SER A 29 -5.70 17.84 -12.67
N GLY A 30 -6.05 16.55 -12.77
CA GLY A 30 -6.86 16.02 -13.86
C GLY A 30 -8.33 16.42 -13.79
N ARG A 31 -8.79 17.07 -12.70
CA ARG A 31 -10.18 17.48 -12.51
C ARG A 31 -10.28 19.00 -12.45
N ARG A 32 -11.06 19.57 -13.37
CA ARG A 32 -11.40 21.00 -13.34
C ARG A 32 -12.92 21.20 -13.36
N PRO A 33 -13.45 22.23 -12.67
CA PRO A 33 -14.86 22.58 -12.82
C PRO A 33 -15.15 22.97 -14.26
N LYS A 34 -16.40 22.82 -14.69
CA LYS A 34 -16.82 23.31 -16.00
C LYS A 34 -16.75 24.84 -16.01
N GLU A 35 -16.24 25.41 -17.10
CA GLU A 35 -16.04 26.85 -17.26
C GLU A 35 -17.36 27.63 -17.30
N ASP A 36 -18.46 26.96 -17.64
CA ASP A 36 -19.81 27.53 -17.73
C ASP A 36 -20.54 27.65 -16.38
N GLY A 37 -19.88 27.27 -15.26
CA GLY A 37 -20.47 27.31 -13.92
C GLY A 37 -21.54 26.24 -13.67
N THR A 38 -21.81 25.35 -14.63
CA THR A 38 -22.75 24.26 -14.43
C THR A 38 -22.17 23.18 -13.50
N PRO A 39 -23.00 22.50 -12.71
CA PRO A 39 -22.54 21.38 -11.90
C PRO A 39 -21.84 20.30 -12.75
N GLY A 40 -20.67 19.87 -12.30
CA GLY A 40 -19.90 18.77 -12.90
C GLY A 40 -18.41 19.04 -13.03
N TRP A 41 -17.66 18.00 -13.39
CA TRP A 41 -16.21 18.04 -13.55
C TRP A 41 -15.83 17.67 -14.98
N ILE A 42 -14.81 18.35 -15.51
CA ILE A 42 -14.08 17.91 -16.70
C ILE A 42 -12.91 17.05 -16.21
N ILE A 43 -12.87 15.81 -16.67
CA ILE A 43 -11.76 14.88 -16.42
C ILE A 43 -10.80 14.96 -17.60
N THR A 44 -9.57 15.36 -17.35
CA THR A 44 -8.50 15.41 -18.33
C THR A 44 -7.98 13.99 -18.56
N PHE A 45 -7.94 13.57 -19.81
CA PHE A 45 -7.37 12.28 -20.19
C PHE A 45 -5.85 12.28 -19.94
N ASP A 46 -5.35 11.23 -19.27
CA ASP A 46 -3.92 11.02 -18.98
C ASP A 46 -3.35 9.95 -19.93
N PRO A 47 -2.86 10.35 -21.12
CA PRO A 47 -2.36 9.39 -22.12
C PRO A 47 -1.12 8.63 -21.66
N GLU A 48 -0.32 9.22 -20.76
CA GLU A 48 0.87 8.59 -20.20
C GLU A 48 0.57 7.72 -18.98
N GLN A 49 -0.68 7.68 -18.53
CA GLN A 49 -1.14 6.91 -17.38
C GLN A 49 -0.32 7.17 -16.12
N LYS A 50 0.17 8.41 -15.93
CA LYS A 50 1.00 8.82 -14.79
C LYS A 50 0.33 8.48 -13.46
N CYS A 51 -0.96 8.80 -13.32
CA CYS A 51 -1.70 8.53 -12.10
C CYS A 51 -1.74 7.03 -11.79
N PHE A 52 -1.99 6.20 -12.82
CA PHE A 52 -2.03 4.75 -12.69
C PHE A 52 -0.64 4.18 -12.31
N LYS A 53 0.43 4.66 -12.96
CA LYS A 53 1.81 4.27 -12.64
C LYS A 53 2.15 4.57 -11.19
N GLN A 54 1.82 5.76 -10.69
CA GLN A 54 2.07 6.14 -9.30
C GLN A 54 1.25 5.29 -8.32
N ALA A 55 0.00 4.96 -8.65
CA ALA A 55 -0.82 4.04 -7.86
C ALA A 55 -0.17 2.64 -7.74
N MET A 56 0.35 2.10 -8.86
CA MET A 56 1.06 0.82 -8.87
C MET A 56 2.35 0.86 -8.02
N ILE A 57 3.13 1.94 -8.13
CA ILE A 57 4.34 2.15 -7.33
C ILE A 57 3.98 2.17 -5.84
N ALA A 58 2.95 2.92 -5.45
CA ALA A 58 2.49 3.00 -4.06
C ALA A 58 2.10 1.61 -3.50
N ILE A 59 1.34 0.82 -4.26
CA ILE A 59 0.93 -0.54 -3.87
C ILE A 59 2.14 -1.47 -3.71
N VAL A 60 3.05 -1.51 -4.70
CA VAL A 60 4.21 -2.40 -4.68
C VAL A 60 5.15 -2.05 -3.53
N PHE A 61 5.49 -0.78 -3.36
CA PHE A 61 6.40 -0.36 -2.31
C PHE A 61 5.80 -0.47 -0.91
N THR A 62 4.47 -0.30 -0.76
CA THR A 62 3.79 -0.63 0.51
C THR A 62 3.96 -2.12 0.85
N SER A 63 3.85 -3.01 -0.14
CA SER A 63 4.05 -4.44 0.07
C SER A 63 5.49 -4.75 0.47
N MET A 64 6.48 -4.16 -0.20
CA MET A 64 7.89 -4.36 0.11
C MET A 64 8.25 -3.83 1.50
N TRP A 65 7.74 -2.65 1.85
CA TRP A 65 7.88 -2.07 3.19
C TRP A 65 7.31 -3.00 4.26
N LEU A 66 6.07 -3.48 4.06
CA LEU A 66 5.37 -4.31 5.03
C LEU A 66 6.11 -5.64 5.28
N GLU A 67 6.57 -6.33 4.23
CA GLU A 67 7.35 -7.57 4.37
C GLU A 67 8.66 -7.33 5.12
N ALA A 68 9.40 -6.28 4.75
CA ALA A 68 10.67 -5.97 5.38
C ALA A 68 10.48 -5.56 6.85
N LEU A 69 9.44 -4.79 7.17
CA LEU A 69 9.07 -4.44 8.54
C LEU A 69 8.74 -5.69 9.36
N MET A 70 7.87 -6.56 8.85
CA MET A 70 7.49 -7.79 9.56
C MET A 70 8.68 -8.72 9.77
N HIS A 71 9.58 -8.84 8.79
CA HIS A 71 10.83 -9.58 8.97
C HIS A 71 11.62 -9.04 10.16
N LEU A 72 11.91 -7.74 10.19
CA LEU A 72 12.70 -7.14 11.26
C LEU A 72 12.03 -7.31 12.64
N LEU A 73 10.72 -7.06 12.72
CA LEU A 73 9.97 -7.18 13.96
C LEU A 73 9.91 -8.63 14.47
N ILE A 74 9.65 -9.59 13.59
CA ILE A 74 9.56 -11.01 13.98
C ILE A 74 10.93 -11.54 14.38
N VAL A 75 11.99 -11.25 13.60
CA VAL A 75 13.35 -11.66 13.95
C VAL A 75 13.78 -11.04 15.28
N SER A 76 13.46 -9.76 15.52
CA SER A 76 13.80 -9.08 16.77
C SER A 76 13.06 -9.62 17.99
N LYS A 77 11.78 -10.02 17.86
CA LYS A 77 10.94 -10.46 18.99
C LYS A 77 10.93 -11.96 19.22
N HIS A 78 11.06 -12.76 18.16
CA HIS A 78 10.86 -14.20 18.18
C HIS A 78 12.04 -15.00 17.59
N GLY A 79 13.02 -14.32 17.01
CA GLY A 79 14.20 -14.96 16.40
C GLY A 79 13.98 -15.41 14.95
N VAL A 80 15.10 -15.77 14.30
CA VAL A 80 15.16 -16.12 12.88
C VAL A 80 14.38 -17.40 12.56
N ASP A 81 14.42 -18.40 13.43
CA ASP A 81 13.73 -19.67 13.16
C ASP A 81 12.21 -19.50 13.17
N LYS A 82 11.69 -18.64 14.07
CA LYS A 82 10.27 -18.31 14.05
C LYS A 82 9.88 -17.54 12.79
N PHE A 83 10.75 -16.66 12.30
CA PHE A 83 10.51 -15.98 11.03
C PHE A 83 10.42 -16.97 9.86
N LYS A 84 11.29 -17.99 9.77
CA LYS A 84 11.24 -19.00 8.69
C LYS A 84 9.91 -19.74 8.65
N GLU A 85 9.33 -20.06 9.81
CA GLU A 85 7.98 -20.66 9.89
C GLU A 85 6.88 -19.71 9.37
N TYR A 86 7.09 -18.40 9.54
CA TYR A 86 6.13 -17.36 9.20
C TYR A 86 6.36 -16.69 7.85
N ASP A 87 7.47 -16.95 7.16
CA ASP A 87 7.86 -16.24 5.94
C ASP A 87 6.77 -16.35 4.85
N PHE A 88 6.22 -17.56 4.68
CA PHE A 88 5.15 -17.87 3.74
C PHE A 88 3.73 -17.61 4.27
N LYS A 89 3.60 -17.12 5.51
CA LYS A 89 2.30 -16.85 6.13
C LYS A 89 1.73 -15.52 5.67
N SER A 90 0.43 -15.37 5.85
CA SER A 90 -0.30 -14.16 5.45
C SER A 90 0.09 -12.96 6.34
N TYR A 91 -0.25 -11.74 5.89
CA TYR A 91 0.00 -10.51 6.65
C TYR A 91 -0.73 -10.51 7.97
N GLU A 92 -1.97 -10.97 7.93
CA GLU A 92 -2.86 -11.14 9.05
C GLU A 92 -2.26 -12.11 10.09
N GLU A 93 -1.70 -13.24 9.66
CA GLU A 93 -1.02 -14.20 10.55
C GLU A 93 0.26 -13.61 11.18
N LYS A 94 1.09 -12.93 10.38
CA LYS A 94 2.31 -12.25 10.86
C LYS A 94 1.98 -11.11 11.84
N LEU A 95 0.95 -10.30 11.56
CA LEU A 95 0.48 -9.24 12.45
C LEU A 95 -0.07 -9.80 13.77
N ARG A 96 -0.83 -10.90 13.74
CA ARG A 96 -1.29 -11.58 14.95
C ARG A 96 -0.13 -12.09 15.80
N LEU A 97 0.90 -12.68 15.17
CA LEU A 97 2.13 -13.09 15.88
C LEU A 97 2.78 -11.90 16.60
N LEU A 98 2.79 -10.73 15.96
CA LEU A 98 3.34 -9.50 16.53
C LEU A 98 2.45 -8.82 17.59
N GLY A 99 1.29 -9.41 17.91
CA GLY A 99 0.37 -8.96 18.96
C GLY A 99 -0.78 -8.09 18.46
N CYS A 100 -1.00 -7.96 17.14
CA CYS A 100 -2.12 -7.19 16.61
C CYS A 100 -3.45 -7.93 16.81
N THR A 101 -4.37 -7.32 17.55
CA THR A 101 -5.74 -7.83 17.79
C THR A 101 -6.82 -7.00 17.09
N ASP A 102 -6.48 -5.84 16.54
CA ASP A 102 -7.39 -4.95 15.82
C ASP A 102 -7.92 -5.61 14.55
N GLN A 103 -9.21 -5.96 14.56
CA GLN A 103 -9.87 -6.62 13.42
C GLN A 103 -9.95 -5.73 12.19
N SER A 104 -10.06 -4.41 12.36
CA SER A 104 -10.12 -3.48 11.25
C SER A 104 -8.79 -3.45 10.49
N LEU A 105 -7.67 -3.47 11.22
CA LEU A 105 -6.33 -3.53 10.67
C LEU A 105 -6.06 -4.86 9.96
N LEU A 106 -6.46 -5.98 10.58
CA LEU A 106 -6.33 -7.31 9.99
C LEU A 106 -7.15 -7.44 8.70
N HIS A 107 -8.39 -6.92 8.68
CA HIS A 107 -9.22 -6.90 7.48
C HIS A 107 -8.63 -6.01 6.38
N SER A 108 -8.07 -4.85 6.73
CA SER A 108 -7.38 -3.99 5.77
C SER A 108 -6.15 -4.67 5.17
N ALA A 109 -5.36 -5.38 5.99
CA ALA A 109 -4.22 -6.17 5.54
C ALA A 109 -4.65 -7.32 4.61
N GLU A 110 -5.75 -8.01 4.91
CA GLU A 110 -6.33 -9.03 4.05
C GLU A 110 -6.77 -8.47 2.71
N ARG A 111 -7.53 -7.37 2.72
CA ARG A 111 -7.96 -6.69 1.51
C ARG A 111 -6.75 -6.32 0.66
N PHE A 112 -5.74 -5.69 1.26
CA PHE A 112 -4.53 -5.30 0.55
C PHE A 112 -3.80 -6.50 -0.08
N ARG A 113 -3.65 -7.61 0.66
CA ARG A 113 -3.03 -8.85 0.14
C ARG A 113 -3.80 -9.40 -1.07
N LYS A 114 -5.14 -9.43 -1.01
CA LYS A 114 -5.99 -9.91 -2.11
C LYS A 114 -5.91 -8.98 -3.31
N SER A 115 -6.10 -7.67 -3.11
CA SER A 115 -6.04 -6.67 -4.18
C SER A 115 -4.68 -6.63 -4.87
N ARG A 116 -3.57 -6.72 -4.14
CA ARG A 116 -2.23 -6.79 -4.75
C ARG A 116 -2.09 -8.03 -5.62
N LYS A 117 -2.56 -9.19 -5.17
CA LYS A 117 -2.51 -10.43 -5.95
C LYS A 117 -3.32 -10.33 -7.24
N GLU A 118 -4.48 -9.66 -7.19
CA GLU A 118 -5.32 -9.39 -8.37
C GLU A 118 -4.61 -8.44 -9.34
N LEU A 119 -4.11 -7.30 -8.84
CA LEU A 119 -3.55 -6.21 -9.65
C LEU A 119 -2.15 -6.47 -10.20
N VAL A 120 -1.27 -7.09 -9.40
CA VAL A 120 0.16 -7.23 -9.75
C VAL A 120 0.43 -8.55 -10.48
N HIS A 121 -0.32 -9.61 -10.18
CA HIS A 121 -0.09 -10.94 -10.77
C HIS A 121 -1.08 -11.25 -11.91
N GLU A 122 -1.83 -10.25 -12.37
CA GLU A 122 -2.71 -10.31 -13.55
C GLU A 122 -3.68 -11.51 -13.53
N LYS A 123 -4.07 -11.98 -12.34
CA LYS A 123 -5.01 -13.09 -12.17
C LYS A 123 -6.48 -12.65 -12.26
N ALA A 124 -6.74 -11.41 -12.69
CA ALA A 124 -8.07 -10.86 -12.79
C ALA A 124 -8.68 -11.17 -14.17
N PHE A 125 -9.53 -12.19 -14.21
CA PHE A 125 -10.78 -12.09 -14.96
C PHE A 125 -11.47 -10.79 -14.51
N PHE A 126 -11.58 -9.81 -15.38
CA PHE A 126 -12.37 -8.58 -15.16
C PHE A 126 -13.88 -8.91 -15.17
N ASP A 127 -14.36 -9.77 -14.28
CA ASP A 127 -15.74 -10.30 -14.34
C ASP A 127 -16.47 -10.32 -12.99
N SER A 128 -16.32 -9.27 -12.19
CA SER A 128 -17.23 -9.01 -11.08
C SER A 128 -17.52 -7.52 -11.03
N GLY A 129 -18.79 -7.14 -11.19
CA GLY A 129 -19.31 -5.78 -11.40
C GLY A 129 -18.98 -4.67 -10.38
N GLU A 130 -17.94 -4.82 -9.55
CA GLU A 130 -17.31 -3.72 -8.82
C GLU A 130 -16.09 -3.21 -9.59
N MET A 131 -16.18 -2.01 -10.17
CA MET A 131 -15.00 -1.32 -10.70
C MET A 131 -14.04 -0.95 -9.56
N LYS A 132 -13.13 -1.86 -9.18
CA LYS A 132 -11.97 -1.52 -8.36
C LYS A 132 -10.98 -0.74 -9.21
N THR A 133 -10.80 0.54 -8.92
CA THR A 133 -9.76 1.37 -9.56
C THR A 133 -8.44 1.19 -8.80
N VAL A 134 -7.32 1.14 -9.52
CA VAL A 134 -5.98 0.97 -8.90
C VAL A 134 -5.69 2.10 -7.91
N GLN A 135 -6.23 3.29 -8.14
CA GLN A 135 -6.15 4.43 -7.22
C GLN A 135 -6.83 4.14 -5.87
N ALA A 136 -8.03 3.55 -5.87
CA ALA A 136 -8.73 3.19 -4.64
C ALA A 136 -7.96 2.12 -3.84
N GLU A 137 -7.29 1.21 -4.52
CA GLU A 137 -6.44 0.21 -3.87
C GLU A 137 -5.12 0.80 -3.37
N ALA A 138 -4.57 1.81 -4.04
CA ALA A 138 -3.44 2.61 -3.53
C ALA A 138 -3.83 3.43 -2.29
N ASP A 139 -5.04 3.97 -2.22
CA ASP A 139 -5.56 4.62 -1.01
C ASP A 139 -5.70 3.62 0.14
N ASN A 140 -6.19 2.40 -0.12
CA ASN A 140 -6.24 1.34 0.87
C ASN A 140 -4.83 0.94 1.35
N ALA A 141 -3.87 0.84 0.44
CA ALA A 141 -2.46 0.56 0.77
C ALA A 141 -1.87 1.65 1.68
N TYR A 142 -2.08 2.92 1.35
CA TYR A 142 -1.60 4.04 2.16
C TYR A 142 -2.23 4.10 3.56
N LYS A 143 -3.53 3.83 3.66
CA LYS A 143 -4.24 3.73 4.96
C LYS A 143 -3.68 2.61 5.81
N LEU A 144 -3.45 1.44 5.21
CA LEU A 144 -2.82 0.30 5.89
C LEU A 144 -1.41 0.65 6.38
N LEU A 145 -0.59 1.27 5.52
CA LEU A 145 0.75 1.74 5.88
C LEU A 145 0.70 2.66 7.09
N SER A 146 -0.14 3.69 7.04
CA SER A 146 -0.28 4.67 8.12
C SER A 146 -0.75 4.03 9.43
N ALA A 147 -1.67 3.07 9.36
CA ALA A 147 -2.20 2.37 10.53
C ALA A 147 -1.19 1.38 11.14
N ILE A 148 -0.39 0.70 10.32
CA ILE A 148 0.67 -0.18 10.82
C ILE A 148 1.81 0.64 11.41
N ASP A 149 2.20 1.75 10.77
CA ASP A 149 3.30 2.60 11.22
C ASP A 149 3.01 3.29 12.57
N SER A 150 1.74 3.60 12.85
CA SER A 150 1.35 4.14 14.16
C SER A 150 1.46 3.12 15.30
N VAL A 151 1.35 1.83 14.99
CA VAL A 151 1.46 0.72 15.96
C VAL A 151 2.89 0.18 16.05
N PHE A 152 3.60 0.14 14.92
CA PHE A 152 4.94 -0.41 14.78
C PHE A 152 5.85 0.57 14.04
N PRO A 153 6.26 1.68 14.69
CA PRO A 153 7.09 2.68 14.04
C PRO A 153 8.46 2.11 13.66
N SER A 154 8.90 2.43 12.45
CA SER A 154 10.19 2.02 11.87
C SER A 154 11.04 3.19 11.43
#